data_AF-A0A8C6SCH6-F1
#
_entry.id   AF-A0A8C6SCH6-F1
#
_cell.length_a   1.000
_cell.length_b   1.000
_cell.length_c   1.000
_cell.angle_alpha   90.00
_cell.angle_beta   90.00
_cell.angle_gamma   90.00
#
_symmetry.space_group_name_H-M   'P 1'
#
loop_
_entity.id
_entity.type
_entity.pdbx_description
1 polymer ?
#
loop_
_entity_poly.entity_id
_entity_poly.type
_entity_poly.pdbx_seq_one_letter_code
_entity_poly.pdbx_strand_id
1 'polypeptide(L)'
;HLTLKRVLLLVSNSTLHGSGYLDHCQQQISDFFGKSVKRVLFVPYALHDRDGYTKTARDKFRTLGYEVDGIHEAADPVEAVRKAEAIFIGGGNTFRLLKSLYDNQVVSEIRKRVLEDGVPYMGSSAGTNVATISISTTNDMPIVYPPSFAAIGLVPFNINPHYIDPDANSRHMGETREQRITQYHEEVDTCVLGLREGCMLLVEGNKATLLGSTNARLFSRGKPRVEYNPGSDLSFLLNDAH
;
A
#
# COMPACT_ATOMS: atom_id res chain seq x y z
N HIS A 1 -27.13 -3.17 4.21
CA HIS A 1 -25.66 -3.15 4.29
C HIS A 1 -25.10 -2.61 2.99
N LEU A 2 -24.30 -1.54 3.03
CA LEU A 2 -23.58 -1.06 1.85
C LEU A 2 -22.54 -2.12 1.43
N THR A 3 -22.64 -2.62 0.21
CA THR A 3 -21.61 -3.50 -0.36
C THR A 3 -20.39 -2.65 -0.71
N LEU A 4 -19.27 -2.87 -0.01
CA LEU A 4 -18.02 -2.17 -0.29
C LEU A 4 -17.50 -2.57 -1.68
N LYS A 5 -17.14 -1.57 -2.50
CA LYS A 5 -16.68 -1.77 -3.89
C LYS A 5 -15.16 -1.75 -4.04
N ARG A 6 -14.41 -1.90 -2.95
CA ARG A 6 -12.95 -1.73 -2.93
C ARG A 6 -12.27 -2.65 -3.95
N VAL A 7 -11.38 -2.09 -4.76
CA VAL A 7 -10.51 -2.82 -5.70
C VAL A 7 -9.10 -2.31 -5.50
N LEU A 8 -8.23 -3.12 -4.90
CA LEU A 8 -6.92 -2.71 -4.40
C LEU A 8 -5.81 -3.62 -4.91
N LEU A 9 -4.68 -3.03 -5.29
CA LEU A 9 -3.42 -3.73 -5.51
C LEU A 9 -2.35 -3.15 -4.59
N LEU A 10 -2.00 -3.90 -3.53
CA LEU A 10 -1.09 -3.45 -2.47
C LEU A 10 0.26 -4.16 -2.59
N VAL A 11 1.24 -3.50 -3.20
CA VAL A 11 2.55 -4.06 -3.53
C VAL A 11 3.56 -3.77 -2.42
N SER A 12 4.38 -4.76 -2.05
CA SER A 12 5.37 -4.59 -0.98
C SER A 12 6.44 -3.56 -1.33
N ASN A 13 7.02 -3.62 -2.54
CA ASN A 13 8.13 -2.78 -2.98
C ASN A 13 7.95 -2.33 -4.43
N SER A 14 8.58 -1.21 -4.81
CA SER A 14 8.48 -0.70 -6.20
C SER A 14 9.51 -1.33 -7.16
N THR A 15 10.62 -1.86 -6.64
CA THR A 15 11.74 -2.36 -7.47
C THR A 15 12.36 -3.57 -6.80
N LEU A 16 12.57 -4.67 -7.54
CA LEU A 16 13.38 -5.80 -7.09
C LEU A 16 14.83 -5.60 -7.52
N HIS A 17 15.77 -6.15 -6.76
CA HIS A 17 17.19 -6.10 -7.10
C HIS A 17 17.44 -6.62 -8.52
N GLY A 18 18.12 -5.84 -9.37
CA GLY A 18 18.41 -6.20 -10.76
C GLY A 18 17.26 -5.96 -11.76
N SER A 19 16.14 -5.36 -11.35
CA SER A 19 15.00 -5.04 -12.21
C SER A 19 14.72 -3.52 -12.29
N GLY A 20 13.95 -3.09 -13.29
CA GLY A 20 13.46 -1.72 -13.40
C GLY A 20 12.25 -1.42 -12.50
N TYR A 21 11.87 -0.15 -12.44
CA TYR A 21 10.75 0.34 -11.64
C TYR A 21 9.43 -0.37 -12.05
N LEU A 22 8.80 -1.04 -11.08
CA LEU A 22 7.55 -1.82 -11.22
C LEU A 22 7.59 -2.98 -12.21
N ASP A 23 8.77 -3.40 -12.69
CA ASP A 23 8.89 -4.48 -13.68
C ASP A 23 8.31 -5.80 -13.17
N HIS A 24 8.63 -6.16 -11.92
CA HIS A 24 8.22 -7.43 -11.33
C HIS A 24 6.70 -7.58 -11.14
N CYS A 25 5.97 -6.46 -11.11
CA CYS A 25 4.51 -6.44 -10.93
C CYS A 25 3.76 -5.91 -12.16
N GLN A 26 4.43 -5.69 -13.30
CA GLN A 26 3.83 -5.00 -14.44
C GLN A 26 2.64 -5.74 -15.06
N GLN A 27 2.65 -7.08 -15.00
CA GLN A 27 1.54 -7.88 -15.50
C GLN A 27 0.33 -7.70 -14.60
N GLN A 28 0.53 -7.75 -13.28
CA GLN A 28 -0.52 -7.51 -12.29
C GLN A 28 -1.08 -6.10 -12.39
N ILE A 29 -0.26 -5.09 -12.69
CA ILE A 29 -0.72 -3.72 -12.95
C ILE A 29 -1.64 -3.67 -14.18
N SER A 30 -1.23 -4.30 -15.28
CA SER A 30 -2.01 -4.34 -16.53
C SER A 30 -3.33 -5.08 -16.34
N ASP A 31 -3.31 -6.20 -15.62
CA ASP A 31 -4.52 -6.99 -15.33
C ASP A 31 -5.45 -6.22 -14.38
N PHE A 32 -4.90 -5.53 -13.39
CA PHE A 32 -5.63 -4.78 -12.36
C PHE A 32 -6.35 -3.54 -12.91
N PHE A 33 -5.65 -2.68 -13.64
CA PHE A 33 -6.27 -1.50 -14.24
C PHE A 33 -7.07 -1.84 -15.49
N GLY A 34 -6.70 -2.92 -16.18
CA GLY A 34 -7.40 -3.39 -17.37
C GLY A 34 -7.41 -2.35 -18.49
N LYS A 35 -8.34 -2.50 -19.44
CA LYS A 35 -8.45 -1.59 -20.60
C LYS A 35 -9.39 -0.41 -20.35
N SER A 36 -10.21 -0.45 -19.30
CA SER A 36 -11.20 0.58 -18.97
C SER A 36 -10.54 1.82 -18.38
N VAL A 37 -9.50 1.65 -17.57
CA VAL A 37 -8.67 2.77 -17.10
C VAL A 37 -7.81 3.27 -18.25
N LYS A 38 -7.84 4.57 -18.51
CA LYS A 38 -6.95 5.25 -19.44
C LYS A 38 -5.93 6.10 -18.70
N ARG A 39 -6.32 6.65 -17.56
CA ARG A 39 -5.56 7.67 -16.84
C ARG A 39 -5.49 7.37 -15.35
N VAL A 40 -4.28 7.39 -14.80
CA VAL A 40 -4.01 7.10 -13.39
C VAL A 40 -3.58 8.39 -12.70
N LEU A 41 -4.27 8.77 -11.62
CA LEU A 41 -3.83 9.84 -10.75
C LEU A 41 -2.71 9.32 -9.83
N PHE A 42 -1.51 9.85 -10.00
CA PHE A 42 -0.35 9.48 -9.20
C PHE A 42 -0.16 10.43 -8.02
N VAL A 43 0.10 9.86 -6.84
CA VAL A 43 0.38 10.58 -5.60
C VAL A 43 1.85 10.40 -5.20
N PRO A 44 2.73 11.37 -5.50
CA PRO A 44 4.18 11.26 -5.29
C PRO A 44 4.65 11.78 -3.92
N TYR A 45 3.74 12.08 -2.99
CA TYR A 45 4.05 12.81 -1.75
C TYR A 45 5.05 12.13 -0.81
N ALA A 46 5.30 10.83 -0.99
CA ALA A 46 6.29 10.10 -0.21
C ALA A 46 7.74 10.55 -0.49
N LEU A 47 8.01 11.12 -1.68
CA LEU A 47 9.31 11.69 -2.04
C LEU A 47 9.26 13.22 -2.06
N HIS A 48 10.45 13.82 -1.91
CA HIS A 48 10.59 15.28 -1.98
C HIS A 48 10.54 15.78 -3.42
N ASP A 49 11.29 15.13 -4.32
CA ASP A 49 11.25 15.42 -5.76
C ASP A 49 10.02 14.78 -6.42
N ARG A 50 8.91 15.50 -6.35
CA ARG A 50 7.60 15.03 -6.83
C ARG A 50 7.52 15.02 -8.36
N ASP A 51 8.16 15.99 -9.02
CA ASP A 51 8.18 16.09 -10.49
C ASP A 51 9.02 14.98 -11.10
N GLY A 52 10.23 14.76 -10.58
CA GLY A 52 11.09 13.65 -11.00
C GLY A 52 10.40 12.31 -10.77
N TYR A 53 9.76 12.12 -9.61
CA TYR A 53 9.07 10.86 -9.32
C TYR A 53 7.86 10.64 -10.24
N THR A 54 7.07 11.68 -10.50
CA THR A 54 5.92 11.61 -11.42
C THR A 54 6.38 11.33 -12.84
N LYS A 55 7.50 11.90 -13.28
CA LYS A 55 8.10 11.57 -14.58
C LYS A 55 8.44 10.08 -14.68
N THR A 56 9.11 9.50 -13.66
CA THR A 56 9.40 8.06 -13.63
C THR A 56 8.14 7.21 -13.70
N ALA A 57 7.11 7.54 -12.93
CA ALA A 57 5.84 6.83 -12.96
C ALA A 57 5.17 6.94 -14.35
N ARG A 58 5.13 8.16 -14.92
CA ARG A 58 4.55 8.43 -16.25
C ARG A 58 5.27 7.67 -17.35
N ASP A 59 6.60 7.61 -17.33
CA ASP A 59 7.38 6.85 -18.31
C ASP A 59 7.11 5.34 -18.21
N LYS A 60 7.03 4.77 -17.00
CA LYS A 60 6.68 3.35 -16.81
C LYS A 60 5.25 3.05 -17.23
N PHE A 61 4.27 3.83 -16.80
CA PHE A 61 2.85 3.58 -17.11
C PHE A 61 2.52 3.77 -18.59
N ARG A 62 3.25 4.66 -19.29
CA ARG A 62 3.14 4.81 -20.74
C ARG A 62 3.47 3.51 -21.47
N THR A 63 4.45 2.73 -21.01
CA THR A 63 4.77 1.42 -21.64
C THR A 63 3.69 0.37 -21.41
N LEU A 64 2.84 0.57 -20.40
CA LEU A 64 1.68 -0.29 -20.09
C LEU A 64 0.38 0.20 -20.75
N GLY A 65 0.41 1.34 -21.44
CA GLY A 65 -0.74 1.91 -22.14
C GLY A 65 -1.62 2.85 -21.32
N TYR A 66 -1.11 3.38 -20.20
CA TYR A 66 -1.82 4.34 -19.34
C TYR A 66 -1.17 5.72 -19.35
N GLU A 67 -2.00 6.75 -19.24
CA GLU A 67 -1.58 8.12 -18.97
C GLU A 67 -1.49 8.36 -17.45
N VAL A 68 -0.63 9.30 -17.03
CA VAL A 68 -0.42 9.62 -15.60
C VAL A 68 -0.42 11.12 -15.37
N ASP A 69 -1.25 11.55 -14.42
CA ASP A 69 -1.28 12.91 -13.87
C ASP A 69 -0.72 12.90 -12.45
N GLY A 70 0.17 13.85 -12.14
CA GLY A 70 0.62 14.04 -10.77
C GLY A 70 -0.40 14.87 -9.98
N ILE A 71 -0.86 14.37 -8.84
CA ILE A 71 -1.81 15.13 -8.00
C ILE A 71 -1.24 16.48 -7.54
N HIS A 72 0.08 16.61 -7.41
CA HIS A 72 0.76 17.85 -7.04
C HIS A 72 0.83 18.88 -8.16
N GLU A 73 0.53 18.48 -9.40
CA GLU A 73 0.41 19.35 -10.57
C GLU A 73 -1.02 19.94 -10.68
N ALA A 74 -1.99 19.40 -9.94
CA ALA A 74 -3.38 19.84 -9.96
C ALA A 74 -3.59 21.11 -9.12
N ALA A 75 -4.44 22.02 -9.62
CA ALA A 75 -4.84 23.23 -8.88
C ALA A 75 -5.66 22.90 -7.62
N ASP A 76 -6.46 21.83 -7.68
CA ASP A 76 -7.25 21.30 -6.57
C ASP A 76 -7.05 19.78 -6.46
N PRO A 77 -6.26 19.32 -5.47
CA PRO A 77 -6.02 17.90 -5.23
C PRO A 77 -7.28 17.08 -4.93
N VAL A 78 -8.27 17.66 -4.27
CA VAL A 78 -9.52 16.97 -3.91
C VAL A 78 -10.35 16.73 -5.17
N GLU A 79 -10.47 17.74 -6.03
CA GLU A 79 -11.12 17.59 -7.33
C GLU A 79 -10.39 16.62 -8.26
N ALA A 80 -9.05 16.58 -8.21
CA ALA A 80 -8.27 15.59 -8.95
C ALA A 80 -8.63 14.15 -8.51
N VAL A 81 -8.74 13.89 -7.20
CA VAL A 81 -9.16 12.59 -6.66
C VAL A 81 -10.60 12.24 -7.08
N ARG A 82 -11.52 13.21 -7.05
CA ARG A 82 -12.92 13.00 -7.47
C ARG A 82 -13.04 12.57 -8.92
N LYS A 83 -12.19 13.09 -9.80
CA LYS A 83 -12.20 12.81 -11.24
C LYS A 83 -11.34 11.63 -11.65
N ALA A 84 -10.51 11.10 -10.74
CA ALA A 84 -9.61 10.00 -11.03
C ALA A 84 -10.37 8.74 -11.48
N GLU A 85 -9.91 8.14 -12.58
CA GLU A 85 -10.35 6.82 -13.04
C GLU A 85 -9.68 5.69 -12.24
N ALA A 86 -8.44 5.95 -11.78
CA ALA A 86 -7.66 5.09 -10.91
C ALA A 86 -6.66 5.93 -10.11
N ILE A 87 -6.24 5.44 -8.95
CA ILE A 87 -5.30 6.13 -8.05
C ILE A 87 -4.09 5.23 -7.82
N PHE A 88 -2.88 5.77 -7.98
CA PHE A 88 -1.64 5.11 -7.59
C PHE A 88 -0.87 5.96 -6.58
N ILE A 89 -0.60 5.41 -5.39
CA ILE A 89 0.25 6.05 -4.38
C ILE A 89 1.62 5.37 -4.35
N GLY A 90 2.66 6.15 -4.63
CA GLY A 90 4.04 5.68 -4.69
C GLY A 90 4.71 5.48 -3.33
N GLY A 91 5.87 4.82 -3.35
CA GLY A 91 6.73 4.58 -2.20
C GLY A 91 7.64 5.76 -1.86
N GLY A 92 8.28 5.72 -0.68
CA GLY A 92 9.11 6.78 -0.14
C GLY A 92 8.95 6.81 1.39
N ASN A 93 8.91 8.00 2.00
CA ASN A 93 8.67 8.10 3.43
C ASN A 93 7.16 8.19 3.75
N THR A 94 6.66 7.23 4.53
CA THR A 94 5.26 7.06 4.92
C THR A 94 4.74 8.22 5.77
N PHE A 95 5.55 8.77 6.68
CA PHE A 95 5.14 9.90 7.52
C PHE A 95 4.94 11.18 6.71
N ARG A 96 5.86 11.47 5.78
CA ARG A 96 5.72 12.58 4.83
C ARG A 96 4.51 12.40 3.93
N LEU A 97 4.32 11.19 3.42
CA LEU A 97 3.16 10.83 2.59
C LEU A 97 1.86 11.12 3.35
N LEU A 98 1.68 10.53 4.53
CA LEU A 98 0.45 10.68 5.29
C LEU A 98 0.20 12.14 5.69
N LYS A 99 1.22 12.85 6.15
CA LYS A 99 1.10 14.28 6.46
C LYS A 99 0.62 15.07 5.24
N SER A 100 1.20 14.83 4.07
CA SER A 100 0.81 15.52 2.84
C SER A 100 -0.60 15.16 2.40
N LEU A 101 -1.05 13.91 2.57
CA LEU A 101 -2.44 13.51 2.29
C LEU A 101 -3.43 14.29 3.18
N TYR A 102 -3.09 14.48 4.45
CA TYR A 102 -3.89 15.28 5.38
C TYR A 102 -3.88 16.78 5.04
N ASP A 103 -2.70 17.35 4.79
CA ASP A 103 -2.54 18.78 4.44
C ASP A 103 -3.35 19.13 3.18
N ASN A 104 -3.44 18.20 2.22
CA ASN A 104 -4.21 18.35 0.98
C ASN A 104 -5.67 17.86 1.09
N GLN A 105 -6.12 17.43 2.27
CA GLN A 105 -7.50 16.99 2.55
C GLN A 105 -8.00 15.83 1.66
N VAL A 106 -7.09 14.99 1.17
CA VAL A 106 -7.44 13.90 0.23
C VAL A 106 -7.68 12.55 0.90
N VAL A 107 -7.37 12.38 2.19
CA VAL A 107 -7.55 11.08 2.90
C VAL A 107 -8.99 10.57 2.80
N SER A 108 -9.97 11.40 3.18
CA SER A 108 -11.39 11.04 3.16
C SER A 108 -11.94 10.89 1.75
N GLU A 109 -11.48 11.73 0.81
CA GLU A 109 -11.94 11.68 -0.58
C GLU A 109 -11.43 10.42 -1.29
N ILE A 110 -10.15 10.04 -1.10
CA ILE A 110 -9.60 8.78 -1.62
C ILE A 110 -10.39 7.60 -1.03
N ARG A 111 -10.61 7.59 0.29
CA ARG A 111 -11.39 6.53 0.96
C ARG A 111 -12.78 6.38 0.33
N LYS A 112 -13.49 7.49 0.15
CA LYS A 112 -14.82 7.50 -0.47
C LYS A 112 -14.79 6.95 -1.89
N ARG A 113 -13.93 7.48 -2.76
CA ARG A 113 -13.80 7.06 -4.17
C ARG A 113 -13.51 5.56 -4.29
N VAL A 114 -12.67 5.03 -3.42
CA VAL A 114 -12.30 3.60 -3.46
C VAL A 114 -13.40 2.71 -2.88
N LEU A 115 -13.98 3.06 -1.73
CA LEU A 115 -14.92 2.18 -1.02
C LEU A 115 -16.36 2.26 -1.57
N GLU A 116 -16.80 3.44 -2.01
CA GLU A 116 -18.18 3.69 -2.42
C GLU A 116 -18.35 3.66 -3.95
N ASP A 117 -17.39 4.23 -4.68
CA ASP A 117 -17.46 4.34 -6.14
C ASP A 117 -16.73 3.19 -6.85
N GLY A 118 -15.81 2.50 -6.17
CA GLY A 118 -15.05 1.38 -6.71
C GLY A 118 -13.88 1.80 -7.60
N VAL A 119 -13.33 3.00 -7.40
CA VAL A 119 -12.12 3.45 -8.10
C VAL A 119 -10.94 2.53 -7.72
N PRO A 120 -10.23 1.93 -8.70
CA PRO A 120 -9.06 1.12 -8.43
C PRO A 120 -7.97 1.91 -7.71
N TYR A 121 -7.44 1.33 -6.62
CA TYR A 121 -6.32 1.88 -5.86
C TYR A 121 -5.12 0.95 -5.96
N MET A 122 -3.99 1.49 -6.36
CA MET A 122 -2.70 0.82 -6.25
C MET A 122 -1.83 1.54 -5.21
N GLY A 123 -1.18 0.77 -4.34
CA GLY A 123 -0.15 1.27 -3.44
C GLY A 123 1.14 0.48 -3.60
N SER A 124 2.29 1.14 -3.52
CA SER A 124 3.58 0.45 -3.36
C SER A 124 4.32 0.96 -2.13
N SER A 125 4.88 0.05 -1.32
CA SER A 125 5.65 0.40 -0.12
C SER A 125 4.86 1.35 0.81
N ALA A 126 5.28 2.60 1.00
CA ALA A 126 4.53 3.62 1.75
C ALA A 126 3.07 3.79 1.28
N GLY A 127 2.80 3.66 -0.03
CA GLY A 127 1.44 3.65 -0.59
C GLY A 127 0.59 2.47 -0.11
N THR A 128 1.22 1.33 0.17
CA THR A 128 0.58 0.18 0.81
C THR A 128 0.32 0.44 2.29
N ASN A 129 1.26 1.09 3.00
CA ASN A 129 1.02 1.48 4.41
C ASN A 129 -0.16 2.44 4.56
N VAL A 130 -0.30 3.46 3.72
CA VAL A 130 -1.41 4.41 3.89
C VAL A 130 -2.78 3.83 3.47
N ALA A 131 -2.81 2.71 2.76
CA ALA A 131 -4.05 2.02 2.42
C ALA A 131 -4.68 1.29 3.63
N THR A 132 -3.92 1.03 4.69
CA THR A 132 -4.38 0.26 5.86
C THR A 132 -5.05 1.17 6.90
N ILE A 133 -5.40 0.63 8.08
CA ILE A 133 -6.04 1.43 9.13
C ILE A 133 -5.11 2.50 9.73
N SER A 134 -3.81 2.25 9.75
CA SER A 134 -2.81 3.16 10.30
C SER A 134 -1.42 2.91 9.72
N ILE A 135 -0.52 3.89 9.82
CA ILE A 135 0.87 3.73 9.40
C ILE A 135 1.79 3.10 10.46
N SER A 136 1.26 2.65 11.61
CA SER A 136 2.05 2.16 12.75
C SER A 136 2.94 0.96 12.46
N THR A 137 2.73 0.27 11.33
CA THR A 137 3.55 -0.87 10.87
C THR A 137 4.47 -0.49 9.71
N THR A 138 4.72 0.80 9.47
CA THR A 138 5.77 1.24 8.55
C THR A 138 7.17 0.97 9.12
N ASN A 139 8.16 0.87 8.24
CA ASN A 139 9.57 0.76 8.61
C ASN A 139 10.28 2.11 8.61
N ASP A 140 9.58 3.15 8.19
CA ASP A 140 10.16 4.45 7.96
C ASP A 140 10.47 5.18 9.26
N MET A 141 11.50 6.00 9.21
CA MET A 141 11.81 6.93 10.29
C MET A 141 10.76 8.07 10.32
N PRO A 142 10.27 8.49 11.50
CA PRO A 142 9.28 9.55 11.67
C PRO A 142 9.91 10.95 11.47
N ILE A 143 10.24 11.29 10.23
CA ILE A 143 10.92 12.57 9.90
C ILE A 143 10.00 13.79 9.98
N VAL A 144 8.69 13.59 10.03
CA VAL A 144 7.65 14.62 10.21
C VAL A 144 6.49 14.04 11.01
N TYR A 145 5.66 14.91 11.59
CA TYR A 145 4.49 14.51 12.37
C TYR A 145 3.19 14.77 11.59
N PRO A 146 2.47 13.72 11.12
CA PRO A 146 1.10 13.88 10.62
C PRO A 146 0.13 14.18 11.78
N PRO A 147 -1.05 14.76 11.53
CA PRO A 147 -2.02 15.06 12.58
C PRO A 147 -2.58 13.80 13.28
N SER A 148 -2.45 12.64 12.66
CA SER A 148 -2.78 11.33 13.22
C SER A 148 -1.99 10.24 12.48
N PHE A 149 -1.83 9.06 13.09
CA PHE A 149 -1.34 7.86 12.41
C PHE A 149 -2.45 7.06 11.74
N ALA A 150 -3.72 7.42 11.97
CA ALA A 150 -4.83 6.88 11.18
C ALA A 150 -4.58 7.15 9.70
N ALA A 151 -4.74 6.13 8.88
CA ALA A 151 -4.49 6.22 7.44
C ALA A 151 -5.82 6.18 6.67
N ILE A 152 -5.80 5.83 5.37
CA ILE A 152 -6.99 5.86 4.52
C ILE A 152 -8.01 4.80 4.97
N GLY A 153 -7.55 3.66 5.49
CA GLY A 153 -8.38 2.58 6.01
C GLY A 153 -9.19 1.86 4.93
N LEU A 154 -8.55 1.53 3.81
CA LEU A 154 -9.12 0.75 2.70
C LEU A 154 -9.16 -0.75 3.01
N VAL A 155 -8.42 -1.23 4.00
CA VAL A 155 -8.48 -2.58 4.59
C VAL A 155 -8.49 -2.48 6.12
N PRO A 156 -9.13 -3.40 6.86
CA PRO A 156 -9.32 -3.30 8.32
C PRO A 156 -8.13 -3.85 9.13
N PHE A 157 -7.01 -4.14 8.49
CA PHE A 157 -5.78 -4.63 9.11
C PHE A 157 -4.58 -3.81 8.65
N ASN A 158 -3.42 -4.01 9.26
CA ASN A 158 -2.19 -3.33 8.89
C ASN A 158 -1.25 -4.22 8.07
N ILE A 159 -0.42 -3.60 7.24
CA ILE A 159 0.57 -4.28 6.41
C ILE A 159 1.95 -3.76 6.81
N ASN A 160 2.90 -4.66 7.01
CA ASN A 160 4.32 -4.33 7.08
C ASN A 160 4.95 -4.67 5.71
N PRO A 161 5.09 -3.70 4.78
CA PRO A 161 5.81 -3.93 3.54
C PRO A 161 7.30 -4.10 3.83
N HIS A 162 8.05 -4.64 2.87
CA HIS A 162 9.46 -4.98 3.05
C HIS A 162 9.69 -5.78 4.34
N TYR A 163 8.82 -6.76 4.62
CA TYR A 163 9.02 -7.66 5.74
C TYR A 163 10.28 -8.48 5.48
N ILE A 164 11.20 -8.46 6.46
CA ILE A 164 12.47 -9.17 6.41
C ILE A 164 12.49 -10.16 7.56
N ASP A 165 12.78 -11.42 7.24
CA ASP A 165 12.95 -12.47 8.23
C ASP A 165 14.18 -12.22 9.12
N PRO A 166 14.16 -12.67 10.38
CA PRO A 166 15.35 -12.63 11.23
C PRO A 166 16.47 -13.45 10.59
N ASP A 167 17.64 -12.82 10.41
CA ASP A 167 18.86 -13.52 9.99
C ASP A 167 19.52 -14.16 11.21
N ALA A 168 19.60 -15.50 11.22
CA ALA A 168 20.20 -16.29 12.30
C ALA A 168 21.71 -16.01 12.49
N ASN A 169 22.38 -15.46 11.48
CA ASN A 169 23.80 -15.13 11.54
C ASN A 169 24.06 -13.65 11.88
N SER A 170 23.01 -12.85 12.03
CA SER A 170 23.14 -11.44 12.35
C SER A 170 23.75 -11.24 13.74
N ARG A 171 24.73 -10.34 13.83
CA ARG A 171 25.29 -9.86 15.11
C ARG A 171 24.62 -8.57 15.59
N HIS A 172 23.60 -8.10 14.88
CA HIS A 172 22.87 -6.90 15.27
C HIS A 172 22.02 -7.20 16.51
N MET A 173 22.12 -6.35 17.52
CA MET A 173 21.46 -6.55 18.83
C MET A 173 20.14 -5.78 18.97
N GLY A 174 19.77 -4.94 17.98
CA GLY A 174 18.47 -4.29 17.95
C GLY A 174 17.35 -5.26 17.58
N GLU A 175 16.11 -4.82 17.76
CA GLU A 175 14.94 -5.68 17.54
C GLU A 175 14.78 -6.07 16.07
N THR A 176 14.55 -7.36 15.86
CA THR A 176 14.08 -7.93 14.60
C THR A 176 12.72 -7.37 14.20
N ARG A 177 12.34 -7.52 12.94
CA ARG A 177 11.01 -7.06 12.48
C ARG A 177 9.88 -7.77 13.23
N GLU A 178 10.01 -9.07 13.43
CA GLU A 178 9.07 -9.87 14.20
C GLU A 178 8.89 -9.34 15.62
N GLN A 179 9.99 -9.02 16.33
CA GLN A 179 9.92 -8.44 17.67
C GLN A 179 9.21 -7.07 17.70
N ARG A 180 9.44 -6.21 16.70
CA ARG A 180 8.74 -4.90 16.62
C ARG A 180 7.24 -5.06 16.38
N ILE A 181 6.84 -6.04 15.58
CA ILE A 181 5.41 -6.35 15.37
C ILE A 181 4.80 -6.95 16.63
N THR A 182 5.54 -7.77 17.38
CA THR A 182 5.11 -8.26 18.70
C THR A 182 4.89 -7.10 19.67
N GLN A 183 5.80 -6.12 19.73
CA GLN A 183 5.63 -4.90 20.53
C GLN A 183 4.37 -4.11 20.12
N TYR A 184 4.11 -3.99 18.81
CA TYR A 184 2.85 -3.40 18.34
C TYR A 184 1.62 -4.17 18.86
N HIS A 185 1.68 -5.50 18.93
CA HIS A 185 0.62 -6.36 19.48
C HIS A 185 0.54 -6.35 21.01
N GLU A 186 1.45 -5.69 21.73
CA GLU A 186 1.27 -5.41 23.16
C GLU A 186 0.18 -4.35 23.36
N GLU A 187 0.03 -3.42 22.40
CA GLU A 187 -0.88 -2.28 22.47
C GLU A 187 -2.15 -2.45 21.62
N VAL A 188 -2.06 -3.17 20.49
CA VAL A 188 -3.12 -3.20 19.46
C VAL A 188 -3.46 -4.65 19.05
N ASP A 189 -4.74 -4.97 18.88
CA ASP A 189 -5.18 -6.33 18.50
C ASP A 189 -5.18 -6.58 16.98
N THR A 190 -5.16 -5.50 16.19
CA THR A 190 -5.23 -5.56 14.73
C THR A 190 -4.14 -6.45 14.13
N CYS A 191 -4.53 -7.37 13.26
CA CYS A 191 -3.61 -8.20 12.49
C CYS A 191 -2.60 -7.36 11.68
N VAL A 192 -1.38 -7.89 11.57
CA VAL A 192 -0.33 -7.34 10.71
C VAL A 192 0.06 -8.39 9.67
N LEU A 193 -0.06 -8.05 8.39
CA LEU A 193 0.43 -8.87 7.29
C LEU A 193 1.82 -8.38 6.88
N GLY A 194 2.86 -9.15 7.22
CA GLY A 194 4.23 -8.92 6.75
C GLY A 194 4.38 -9.37 5.29
N LEU A 195 4.42 -8.42 4.37
CA LEU A 195 4.63 -8.68 2.95
C LEU A 195 6.12 -8.59 2.62
N ARG A 196 6.72 -9.70 2.17
CA ARG A 196 8.09 -9.70 1.66
C ARG A 196 8.17 -8.96 0.33
N GLU A 197 9.36 -8.52 -0.05
CA GLU A 197 9.56 -7.94 -1.38
C GLU A 197 9.24 -8.98 -2.46
N GLY A 198 8.56 -8.54 -3.53
CA GLY A 198 8.04 -9.41 -4.58
C GLY A 198 6.64 -9.96 -4.32
N CYS A 199 6.07 -9.78 -3.12
CA CYS A 199 4.65 -10.02 -2.83
C CYS A 199 3.79 -8.79 -3.13
N MET A 200 2.51 -9.06 -3.38
CA MET A 200 1.44 -8.06 -3.36
C MET A 200 0.13 -8.69 -2.93
N LEU A 201 -0.80 -7.89 -2.39
CA LEU A 201 -2.15 -8.32 -2.06
C LEU A 201 -3.14 -7.71 -3.05
N LEU A 202 -3.89 -8.57 -3.74
CA LEU A 202 -5.03 -8.15 -4.57
C LEU A 202 -6.29 -8.26 -3.73
N VAL A 203 -7.08 -7.18 -3.66
CA VAL A 203 -8.36 -7.14 -2.97
C VAL A 203 -9.46 -6.73 -3.94
N GLU A 204 -10.51 -7.53 -4.05
CA GLU A 204 -11.66 -7.29 -4.92
C GLU A 204 -12.94 -7.52 -4.11
N GLY A 205 -13.59 -6.42 -3.70
CA GLY A 205 -14.71 -6.45 -2.77
C GLY A 205 -14.31 -7.06 -1.42
N ASN A 206 -14.81 -8.27 -1.15
CA ASN A 206 -14.52 -9.04 0.06
C ASN A 206 -13.56 -10.22 -0.20
N LYS A 207 -12.93 -10.29 -1.38
CA LYS A 207 -11.91 -11.29 -1.70
C LYS A 207 -10.52 -10.67 -1.55
N ALA A 208 -9.63 -11.32 -0.80
CA ALA A 208 -8.21 -10.97 -0.77
C ALA A 208 -7.35 -12.16 -1.19
N THR A 209 -6.46 -11.96 -2.16
CA THR A 209 -5.58 -13.00 -2.69
C THR A 209 -4.13 -12.54 -2.61
N LEU A 210 -3.27 -13.36 -2.01
CA LEU A 210 -1.83 -13.11 -2.02
C LEU A 210 -1.27 -13.44 -3.41
N LEU A 211 -0.54 -12.50 -4.01
CA LEU A 211 0.12 -12.64 -5.30
C LEU A 211 1.62 -12.40 -5.15
N GLY A 212 2.37 -12.69 -6.22
CA GLY A 212 3.81 -12.45 -6.30
C GLY A 212 4.63 -13.74 -6.28
N SER A 213 5.93 -13.61 -6.00
CA SER A 213 6.89 -14.72 -6.04
C SER A 213 7.41 -15.15 -4.66
N THR A 214 7.16 -14.34 -3.63
CA THR A 214 7.59 -14.59 -2.25
C THR A 214 6.38 -14.82 -1.33
N ASN A 215 6.63 -15.19 -0.07
CA ASN A 215 5.59 -15.50 0.91
C ASN A 215 5.22 -14.29 1.78
N ALA A 216 4.04 -14.32 2.38
CA ALA A 216 3.64 -13.38 3.43
C ALA A 216 3.54 -14.07 4.79
N ARG A 217 3.87 -13.34 5.86
CA ARG A 217 3.70 -13.80 7.24
C ARG A 217 2.60 -13.01 7.93
N LEU A 218 1.58 -13.70 8.44
CA LEU A 218 0.53 -13.10 9.24
C LEU A 218 0.92 -13.13 10.72
N PHE A 219 0.74 -12.00 11.38
CA PHE A 219 0.88 -11.81 12.82
C PHE A 219 -0.48 -11.46 13.41
N SER A 220 -0.84 -12.14 14.50
CA SER A 220 -2.03 -11.85 15.30
C SER A 220 -1.66 -11.94 16.76
N ARG A 221 -2.19 -11.02 17.58
CA ARG A 221 -1.88 -10.97 19.01
C ARG A 221 -2.15 -12.32 19.68
N GLY A 222 -1.17 -12.79 20.47
CA GLY A 222 -1.27 -14.02 21.25
C GLY A 222 -1.35 -15.31 20.43
N LYS A 223 -1.15 -15.26 19.10
CA LYS A 223 -1.18 -16.43 18.22
C LYS A 223 0.18 -16.66 17.56
N PRO A 224 0.54 -17.91 17.25
CA PRO A 224 1.69 -18.18 16.40
C PRO A 224 1.54 -17.50 15.04
N ARG A 225 2.63 -16.92 14.53
CA ARG A 225 2.74 -16.50 13.12
C ARG A 225 2.30 -17.60 12.13
N VAL A 226 1.70 -17.20 11.02
CA VAL A 226 1.28 -18.12 9.95
C VAL A 226 1.88 -17.67 8.62
N GLU A 227 2.48 -18.60 7.87
CA GLU A 227 3.01 -18.34 6.53
C GLU A 227 1.95 -18.62 5.47
N TYR A 228 1.91 -17.77 4.45
CA TYR A 228 1.03 -17.90 3.30
C TYR A 228 1.85 -17.80 2.01
N ASN A 229 1.60 -18.72 1.09
CA ASN A 229 2.21 -18.73 -0.24
C ASN A 229 1.35 -17.94 -1.24
N PRO A 230 1.91 -17.41 -2.35
CA PRO A 230 1.13 -16.86 -3.44
C PRO A 230 0.01 -17.82 -3.89
N GLY A 231 -1.18 -17.26 -4.18
CA GLY A 231 -2.42 -17.99 -4.43
C GLY A 231 -3.29 -18.22 -3.19
N SER A 232 -2.79 -17.96 -1.99
CA SER A 232 -3.58 -18.11 -0.75
C SER A 232 -4.73 -17.11 -0.69
N ASP A 233 -5.89 -17.58 -0.22
CA ASP A 233 -7.04 -16.76 0.13
C ASP A 233 -6.86 -16.16 1.53
N LEU A 234 -6.83 -14.83 1.59
CA LEU A 234 -6.68 -14.04 2.81
C LEU A 234 -7.96 -13.22 3.12
N SER A 235 -9.09 -13.57 2.52
CA SER A 235 -10.36 -12.84 2.65
C SER A 235 -10.86 -12.74 4.09
N PHE A 236 -10.46 -13.69 4.96
CA PHE A 236 -10.77 -13.64 6.39
C PHE A 236 -10.23 -12.39 7.08
N LEU A 237 -9.16 -11.78 6.57
CA LEU A 237 -8.61 -10.52 7.10
C LEU A 237 -9.51 -9.31 6.82
N LEU A 238 -10.47 -9.40 5.90
CA LEU A 238 -11.35 -8.29 5.52
C LEU A 238 -12.60 -8.17 6.41
N ASN A 239 -12.84 -9.16 7.28
CA ASN A 239 -13.97 -9.15 8.20
C ASN A 239 -13.51 -8.57 9.55
N ASP A 240 -14.28 -7.63 10.11
CA ASP A 240 -14.03 -6.96 11.41
C ASP A 240 -14.11 -7.91 12.63
N ALA A 241 -14.01 -9.22 12.44
CA ALA A 241 -14.27 -10.25 13.45
C ALA A 241 -12.97 -10.97 13.87
N HIS A 242 -11.93 -10.24 14.26
CA HIS A 242 -10.81 -10.78 15.02
C HIS A 242 -10.39 -9.84 16.14
#